data_AF-A0A2T7TVK2-F1
#
_entry.id   AF-A0A2T7TVK2-F1
#
_cell.length_a   1.000
_cell.length_b   1.000
_cell.length_c   1.000
_cell.angle_alpha   90.00
_cell.angle_beta   90.00
_cell.angle_gamma   90.00
#
_symmetry.space_group_name_H-M   'P 1'
#
loop_
_entity.id
_entity.type
_entity.pdbx_description
1 polymer ?
#
loop_
_entity_poly.entity_id
_entity_poly.type
_entity_poly.pdbx_seq_one_letter_code
_entity_poly.pdbx_strand_id
1 'polypeptide(L)'
;AGDHIYKMDYEIMLRQHVDSGADVTVGCLEVPRMEATGFGVMAIDETERIVSFLEKPADPPGMPDKPDMALASMGIYVFNTRFLFDQLRRDSATPGSSRDFGKDIIPYLVQHGKAVAHRFTNSCVRSGAEAGGSDAPAYWRDVGTVDAYWEANIDLTAIVPTLDLYDRDWPISTFSETWPPAKFVHDEDGGRRGYAINSLVSSGCIVSGASLRQSLVFTAVHLHSYAHVEGAVILPYADIGRGARLKNVVIDRGVRIPDGLVVGEDPDEDARRFRRTERGICLITKPMIDRLSG
;
A
#
# COMPACT_ATOMS: atom_id res chain seq x y z
N ALA A 1 -7.66 0.63 -10.62
CA ALA A 1 -6.85 1.70 -9.99
C ALA A 1 -5.39 1.26 -9.99
N GLY A 2 -4.42 2.16 -10.16
CA GLY A 2 -2.99 1.84 -10.35
C GLY A 2 -2.11 2.07 -9.12
N ASP A 3 -2.74 2.40 -8.00
CA ASP A 3 -2.19 2.94 -6.76
C ASP A 3 -2.41 2.02 -5.55
N HIS A 4 -3.04 0.87 -5.73
CA HIS A 4 -3.23 -0.14 -4.68
C HIS A 4 -2.19 -1.27 -4.76
N ILE A 5 -1.96 -1.95 -3.64
CA ILE A 5 -1.08 -3.14 -3.56
C ILE A 5 -1.95 -4.38 -3.28
N TYR A 6 -2.01 -5.31 -4.24
CA TYR A 6 -2.75 -6.57 -4.13
C TYR A 6 -2.30 -7.59 -5.20
N LYS A 7 -2.70 -8.87 -5.03
CA LYS A 7 -2.57 -9.93 -6.05
C LYS A 7 -3.96 -10.47 -6.40
N MET A 8 -4.35 -10.48 -7.68
CA MET A 8 -5.68 -10.92 -8.13
C MET A 8 -5.59 -11.59 -9.50
N ASP A 9 -6.27 -12.73 -9.65
CA ASP A 9 -6.50 -13.35 -10.95
C ASP A 9 -7.79 -12.80 -11.58
N TYR A 10 -7.63 -11.94 -12.58
CA TYR A 10 -8.75 -11.30 -13.27
C TYR A 10 -9.55 -12.27 -14.14
N GLU A 11 -9.03 -13.43 -14.52
CA GLU A 11 -9.77 -14.42 -15.32
C GLU A 11 -11.05 -14.87 -14.62
N ILE A 12 -11.00 -15.01 -13.29
CA ILE A 12 -12.15 -15.38 -12.47
C ILE A 12 -13.24 -14.29 -12.54
N MET A 13 -12.84 -13.02 -12.49
CA MET A 13 -13.75 -11.88 -12.61
C MET A 13 -14.33 -11.75 -14.04
N LEU A 14 -13.51 -12.01 -15.06
CA LEU A 14 -13.94 -12.04 -16.47
C LEU A 14 -14.99 -13.13 -16.71
N ARG A 15 -14.76 -14.34 -16.18
CA ARG A 15 -15.72 -15.45 -16.28
C ARG A 15 -17.05 -15.09 -15.62
N GLN A 16 -17.02 -14.56 -14.40
CA GLN A 16 -18.25 -14.10 -13.73
C GLN A 16 -18.99 -13.03 -14.55
N HIS A 17 -18.27 -12.10 -15.17
CA HIS A 17 -18.88 -11.06 -16.00
C HIS A 17 -19.68 -11.66 -17.17
N VAL A 18 -19.08 -12.63 -17.88
CA VAL A 18 -19.74 -13.33 -18.99
C VAL A 18 -20.91 -14.18 -18.50
N ASP A 19 -20.72 -15.00 -17.48
CA ASP A 19 -21.73 -15.93 -16.96
C ASP A 19 -22.95 -15.20 -16.38
N SER A 20 -22.72 -14.08 -15.71
CA SER A 20 -23.80 -13.27 -15.15
C SER A 20 -24.52 -12.43 -16.22
N GLY A 21 -23.94 -12.22 -17.40
CA GLY A 21 -24.47 -11.30 -18.40
C GLY A 21 -24.63 -9.88 -17.86
N ALA A 22 -23.71 -9.44 -16.99
CA ALA A 22 -23.75 -8.09 -16.42
C ALA A 22 -23.32 -7.04 -17.45
N ASP A 23 -23.87 -5.83 -17.34
CA ASP A 23 -23.39 -4.67 -18.10
C ASP A 23 -22.02 -4.22 -17.57
N VAL A 24 -21.84 -4.34 -16.25
CA VAL A 24 -20.58 -4.10 -15.55
C VAL A 24 -20.42 -5.05 -14.37
N THR A 25 -19.21 -5.57 -14.20
CA THR A 25 -18.82 -6.27 -12.96
C THR A 25 -17.82 -5.42 -12.20
N VAL A 26 -18.06 -5.20 -10.91
CA VAL A 26 -17.25 -4.32 -10.04
C VAL A 26 -16.49 -5.17 -9.03
N GLY A 27 -15.18 -5.01 -8.94
CA GLY A 27 -14.34 -5.68 -7.94
C GLY A 27 -14.52 -5.03 -6.57
N CYS A 28 -14.76 -5.85 -5.55
CA CYS A 28 -15.22 -5.40 -4.25
C CYS A 28 -14.43 -6.05 -3.10
N LEU A 29 -14.11 -5.26 -2.08
CA LEU A 29 -13.50 -5.70 -0.83
C LEU A 29 -14.54 -5.65 0.30
N GLU A 30 -14.54 -6.67 1.16
CA GLU A 30 -15.29 -6.64 2.41
C GLU A 30 -14.44 -5.93 3.48
N VAL A 31 -14.93 -4.80 3.99
CA VAL A 31 -14.24 -4.03 5.03
C VAL A 31 -15.19 -3.68 6.17
N PRO A 32 -14.69 -3.47 7.40
CA PRO A 32 -15.51 -2.93 8.48
C PRO A 32 -16.17 -1.61 8.05
N ARG A 33 -17.44 -1.40 8.44
CA ARG A 33 -18.20 -0.22 8.01
C ARG A 33 -17.50 1.12 8.29
N MET A 34 -16.77 1.25 9.40
CA MET A 34 -16.05 2.49 9.70
C MET A 34 -14.91 2.77 8.72
N GLU A 35 -14.22 1.73 8.25
CA GLU A 35 -13.16 1.85 7.24
C GLU A 35 -13.74 2.16 5.85
N ALA A 36 -14.95 1.67 5.57
CA ALA A 36 -15.64 1.87 4.29
C ALA A 36 -16.02 3.33 3.99
N THR A 37 -16.00 4.22 4.99
CA THR A 37 -16.36 5.65 4.83
C THR A 37 -15.46 6.39 3.83
N GLY A 38 -14.24 5.91 3.60
CA GLY A 38 -13.29 6.45 2.62
C GLY A 38 -13.52 5.99 1.17
N PHE A 39 -14.45 5.06 0.93
CA PHE A 39 -14.59 4.32 -0.34
C PHE A 39 -15.93 4.59 -1.03
N GLY A 40 -16.02 4.21 -2.32
CA GLY A 40 -17.29 3.97 -2.98
C GLY A 40 -17.90 2.66 -2.47
N VAL A 41 -19.04 2.71 -1.80
CA VAL A 41 -19.69 1.57 -1.14
C VAL A 41 -20.93 1.14 -1.91
N MET A 42 -21.08 -0.17 -2.07
CA MET A 42 -22.20 -0.79 -2.78
C MET A 42 -23.12 -1.52 -1.81
N ALA A 43 -24.43 -1.39 -2.03
CA ALA A 43 -25.39 -2.35 -1.48
C ALA A 43 -25.70 -3.40 -2.56
N ILE A 44 -25.78 -4.66 -2.14
CA ILE A 44 -26.06 -5.80 -3.01
C ILE A 44 -27.34 -6.51 -2.58
N ASP A 45 -27.99 -7.19 -3.53
CA ASP A 45 -29.03 -8.18 -3.23
C ASP A 45 -28.45 -9.60 -3.05
N GLU A 46 -29.33 -10.59 -2.83
CA GLU A 46 -28.96 -11.99 -2.62
C GLU A 46 -28.24 -12.64 -3.82
N THR A 47 -28.25 -12.00 -4.99
CA THR A 47 -27.60 -12.49 -6.23
C THR A 47 -26.32 -11.73 -6.56
N GLU A 48 -25.77 -10.97 -5.61
CA GLU A 48 -24.61 -10.08 -5.79
C GLU A 48 -24.86 -8.93 -6.78
N ARG A 49 -26.12 -8.68 -7.16
CA ARG A 49 -26.46 -7.54 -8.02
C ARG A 49 -26.38 -6.27 -7.17
N ILE A 50 -25.68 -5.27 -7.68
CA ILE A 50 -25.54 -3.98 -7.02
C ILE A 50 -26.85 -3.20 -7.20
N VAL A 51 -27.51 -2.88 -6.08
CA VAL A 51 -28.78 -2.13 -6.05
C VAL A 51 -28.59 -0.66 -5.76
N SER A 52 -27.50 -0.29 -5.09
CA SER A 52 -27.11 1.10 -4.86
C SER A 52 -25.60 1.26 -4.77
N PHE A 53 -25.12 2.44 -5.14
CA PHE A 53 -23.71 2.83 -5.05
C PHE A 53 -23.64 4.22 -4.40
N LEU A 54 -22.87 4.34 -3.33
CA LEU A 54 -22.70 5.55 -2.55
C LEU A 54 -21.21 5.90 -2.49
N GLU A 55 -20.83 7.06 -2.99
CA GLU A 55 -19.44 7.53 -2.92
C GLU A 55 -19.16 8.14 -1.53
N LYS A 56 -18.22 7.56 -0.79
CA LYS A 56 -17.74 8.01 0.53
C LYS A 56 -18.86 8.31 1.54
N PRO A 57 -19.76 7.35 1.81
CA PRO A 57 -20.88 7.59 2.72
C PRO A 57 -20.39 7.71 4.16
N ALA A 58 -20.95 8.66 4.91
CA ALA A 58 -20.68 8.81 6.34
C ALA A 58 -21.17 7.61 7.17
N ASP A 59 -22.24 6.95 6.71
CA ASP A 59 -22.78 5.73 7.30
C ASP A 59 -22.93 4.65 6.20
N PRO A 60 -21.87 3.86 5.95
CA PRO A 60 -21.87 2.86 4.87
C PRO A 60 -22.93 1.78 5.07
N PRO A 61 -23.68 1.33 4.06
CA PRO A 61 -24.63 0.25 4.21
C PRO A 61 -23.91 -1.07 4.57
N GLY A 62 -24.50 -1.82 5.49
CA GLY A 62 -24.05 -3.17 5.83
C GLY A 62 -24.43 -4.19 4.76
N MET A 63 -23.69 -5.29 4.66
CA MET A 63 -24.02 -6.39 3.77
C MET A 63 -25.20 -7.21 4.31
N PRO A 64 -26.05 -7.82 3.45
CA PRO A 64 -27.20 -8.60 3.90
C PRO A 64 -26.86 -9.76 4.86
N ASP A 65 -25.71 -10.40 4.63
CA ASP A 65 -25.19 -11.52 5.42
C ASP A 65 -24.27 -11.09 6.58
N LYS A 66 -23.70 -9.87 6.50
CA LYS A 66 -22.72 -9.34 7.45
C LYS A 66 -22.98 -7.85 7.72
N PRO A 67 -23.89 -7.51 8.65
CA PRO A 67 -24.34 -6.13 8.85
C PRO A 67 -23.26 -5.17 9.38
N ASP A 68 -22.16 -5.69 9.95
CA ASP A 68 -21.03 -4.88 10.43
C ASP A 68 -19.93 -4.67 9.36
N MET A 69 -20.07 -5.31 8.20
CA MET A 69 -19.17 -5.20 7.05
C MET A 69 -19.87 -4.46 5.92
N ALA A 70 -19.10 -3.70 5.15
CA ALA A 70 -19.54 -3.03 3.94
C ALA A 70 -18.75 -3.55 2.73
N LEU A 71 -19.36 -3.43 1.56
CA LEU A 71 -18.76 -3.84 0.30
C LEU A 71 -18.17 -2.59 -0.41
N ALA A 72 -16.86 -2.41 -0.29
CA ALA A 72 -16.13 -1.28 -0.84
C ALA A 72 -15.62 -1.59 -2.27
N SER A 73 -15.76 -0.64 -3.19
CA SER A 73 -15.23 -0.76 -4.55
C SER A 73 -13.70 -0.63 -4.54
N MET A 74 -13.04 -1.53 -5.26
CA MET A 74 -11.58 -1.50 -5.46
C MET A 74 -11.16 -0.60 -6.64
N GLY A 75 -12.12 0.02 -7.35
CA GLY A 75 -11.84 0.73 -8.61
C GLY A 75 -11.38 -0.21 -9.74
N ILE A 76 -11.90 -1.45 -9.75
CA ILE A 76 -11.67 -2.47 -10.78
C ILE A 76 -13.02 -2.75 -11.44
N TYR A 77 -13.10 -2.58 -12.75
CA TYR A 77 -14.33 -2.72 -13.51
C TYR A 77 -14.11 -3.59 -14.74
N VAL A 78 -15.01 -4.55 -14.96
CA VAL A 78 -15.04 -5.37 -16.17
C VAL A 78 -16.25 -5.00 -16.99
N PHE A 79 -16.03 -4.81 -18.29
CA PHE A 79 -17.04 -4.44 -19.27
C PHE A 79 -16.82 -5.22 -20.57
N ASN A 80 -17.92 -5.44 -21.30
CA ASN A 80 -17.84 -5.67 -22.73
C ASN A 80 -17.34 -4.39 -23.44
N THR A 81 -16.30 -4.49 -24.27
CA THR A 81 -15.63 -3.34 -24.88
C THR A 81 -16.58 -2.41 -25.64
N ARG A 82 -17.50 -2.98 -26.44
CA ARG A 82 -18.49 -2.19 -27.20
C ARG A 82 -19.40 -1.39 -26.28
N PHE A 83 -19.90 -2.05 -25.23
CA PHE A 83 -20.75 -1.41 -24.23
C PHE A 83 -20.04 -0.27 -23.51
N LEU A 84 -18.77 -0.47 -23.12
CA LEU A 84 -17.96 0.58 -22.49
C LEU A 84 -17.83 1.81 -23.41
N PHE A 85 -17.57 1.61 -24.70
CA PHE A 85 -17.47 2.74 -25.64
C PHE A 85 -18.77 3.53 -25.75
N ASP A 86 -19.91 2.86 -25.73
CA ASP A 86 -21.21 3.52 -25.78
C ASP A 86 -21.47 4.32 -24.49
N GLN A 87 -21.10 3.76 -23.33
CA GLN A 87 -21.21 4.48 -22.06
C GLN A 87 -20.29 5.69 -21.97
N LEU A 88 -19.06 5.60 -22.48
CA LEU A 88 -18.12 6.73 -22.53
C LEU A 88 -18.61 7.85 -23.47
N ARG A 89 -19.20 7.50 -24.63
CA ARG A 89 -19.81 8.48 -25.54
C ARG A 89 -21.04 9.15 -24.90
N ARG A 90 -21.90 8.35 -24.27
CA ARG A 90 -23.07 8.83 -23.53
C ARG A 90 -22.64 9.79 -22.43
N ASP A 91 -21.68 9.39 -21.61
CA ASP A 91 -21.16 10.24 -20.54
C ASP A 91 -20.65 11.53 -21.15
N SER A 92 -19.72 11.50 -22.12
CA SER A 92 -19.15 12.68 -22.77
C SER A 92 -20.20 13.68 -23.30
N ALA A 93 -21.35 13.19 -23.80
CA ALA A 93 -22.45 14.02 -24.27
C ALA A 93 -23.38 14.55 -23.15
N THR A 94 -23.29 14.00 -21.93
CA THR A 94 -24.10 14.39 -20.77
C THR A 94 -23.55 15.68 -20.15
N PRO A 95 -24.32 16.78 -20.11
CA PRO A 95 -23.93 18.01 -19.43
C PRO A 95 -23.84 17.81 -17.91
N GLY A 96 -22.80 18.36 -17.28
CA GLY A 96 -22.64 18.34 -15.83
C GLY A 96 -22.01 17.06 -15.24
N SER A 97 -21.71 16.05 -16.05
CA SER A 97 -20.94 14.88 -15.59
C SER A 97 -19.50 15.28 -15.24
N SER A 98 -18.97 14.66 -14.19
CA SER A 98 -17.60 14.86 -13.72
C SER A 98 -16.54 14.03 -14.45
N ARG A 99 -16.97 13.23 -15.46
CA ARG A 99 -16.12 12.37 -16.29
C ARG A 99 -15.41 11.27 -15.50
N ASP A 100 -16.07 10.77 -14.47
CA ASP A 100 -15.50 9.80 -13.54
C ASP A 100 -16.30 8.49 -13.50
N PHE A 101 -15.61 7.37 -13.36
CA PHE A 101 -16.28 6.07 -13.28
C PHE A 101 -17.12 5.95 -12.01
N GLY A 102 -16.56 6.25 -10.83
CA GLY A 102 -17.24 6.09 -9.54
C GLY A 102 -18.36 7.10 -9.32
N LYS A 103 -18.24 8.32 -9.87
CA LYS A 103 -19.25 9.37 -9.68
C LYS A 103 -20.33 9.42 -10.74
N ASP A 104 -20.03 9.06 -11.99
CA ASP A 104 -20.96 9.24 -13.12
C ASP A 104 -21.35 7.91 -13.76
N ILE A 105 -20.39 7.12 -14.23
CA ILE A 105 -20.66 5.93 -15.06
C ILE A 105 -21.27 4.79 -14.24
N ILE A 106 -20.63 4.40 -13.14
CA ILE A 106 -21.07 3.26 -12.32
C ILE A 106 -22.43 3.57 -11.65
N PRO A 107 -22.67 4.73 -11.02
CA PRO A 107 -23.98 5.05 -10.46
C PRO A 107 -25.10 5.02 -11.52
N TYR A 108 -24.82 5.51 -12.74
CA TYR A 108 -25.78 5.43 -13.84
C TYR A 108 -26.12 3.98 -14.20
N LEU A 109 -25.12 3.10 -14.30
CA LEU A 109 -25.31 1.69 -14.65
C LEU A 109 -25.97 0.87 -13.55
N VAL A 110 -25.74 1.22 -12.28
CA VAL A 110 -26.46 0.62 -11.15
C VAL A 110 -27.96 0.95 -11.23
N GLN A 111 -28.32 2.18 -11.62
CA GLN A 111 -29.71 2.61 -11.72
C GLN A 111 -30.42 2.11 -12.99
N HIS A 112 -29.74 2.09 -14.14
CA HIS A 112 -30.37 1.89 -15.45
C HIS A 112 -29.98 0.58 -16.15
N GLY A 113 -29.07 -0.20 -15.58
CA GLY A 113 -28.53 -1.42 -16.18
C GLY A 113 -28.41 -2.57 -15.19
N LYS A 114 -27.47 -3.49 -15.43
CA LYS A 114 -27.14 -4.62 -14.57
C LYS A 114 -25.69 -4.53 -14.10
N ALA A 115 -25.49 -3.99 -12.91
CA ALA A 115 -24.20 -4.00 -12.21
C ALA A 115 -24.13 -5.19 -11.24
N VAL A 116 -23.03 -5.92 -11.24
CA VAL A 116 -22.81 -7.09 -10.37
C VAL A 116 -21.50 -6.92 -9.59
N ALA A 117 -21.51 -7.28 -8.31
CA ALA A 117 -20.34 -7.28 -7.46
C ALA A 117 -19.52 -8.56 -7.64
N HIS A 118 -18.20 -8.42 -7.63
CA HIS A 118 -17.24 -9.50 -7.60
C HIS A 118 -16.42 -9.40 -6.32
N ARG A 119 -16.55 -10.39 -5.44
CA ARG A 119 -15.83 -10.43 -4.17
C ARG A 119 -14.35 -10.71 -4.43
N PHE A 120 -13.47 -9.82 -3.96
CA PHE A 120 -12.03 -9.95 -4.07
C PHE A 120 -11.50 -11.26 -3.49
N THR A 121 -12.12 -11.75 -2.41
CA THR A 121 -11.77 -13.02 -1.78
C THR A 121 -11.86 -14.22 -2.71
N ASN A 122 -12.69 -14.16 -3.77
CA ASN A 122 -12.85 -15.25 -4.74
C ASN A 122 -11.72 -15.32 -5.77
N SER A 123 -11.00 -14.21 -5.98
CA SER A 123 -9.98 -14.07 -7.03
C SER A 123 -8.63 -13.58 -6.52
N CYS A 124 -8.53 -13.25 -5.23
CA CYS A 124 -7.29 -12.92 -4.57
C CYS A 124 -6.34 -14.12 -4.67
N VAL A 125 -5.14 -13.87 -5.20
CA VAL A 125 -4.08 -14.88 -5.22
C VAL A 125 -3.37 -14.83 -3.89
N ARG A 126 -3.36 -15.95 -3.16
CA ARG A 126 -2.74 -16.10 -1.85
C ARG A 126 -1.62 -17.12 -1.93
N SER A 127 -0.51 -16.85 -1.26
CA SER A 127 0.57 -17.81 -1.08
C SER A 127 0.37 -18.63 0.20
N GLY A 128 0.74 -19.90 0.18
CA GLY A 128 0.70 -20.76 1.37
C GLY A 128 1.69 -20.35 2.49
N ALA A 129 2.64 -19.46 2.19
CA ALA A 129 3.59 -18.92 3.15
C ALA A 129 3.12 -17.65 3.87
N GLU A 130 1.97 -17.10 3.50
CA GLU A 130 1.38 -15.91 4.13
C GLU A 130 0.87 -16.22 5.56
N ALA A 131 0.80 -15.20 6.41
CA ALA A 131 0.28 -15.32 7.76
C ALA A 131 -1.20 -15.81 7.74
N GLY A 132 -1.41 -17.07 8.13
CA GLY A 132 -2.73 -17.74 8.07
C GLY A 132 -2.81 -18.87 7.04
N GLY A 133 -1.77 -19.10 6.23
CA GLY A 133 -1.74 -20.17 5.23
C GLY A 133 -2.87 -20.06 4.22
N SER A 134 -3.60 -21.15 3.97
CA SER A 134 -4.77 -21.14 3.08
C SER A 134 -5.90 -20.21 3.54
N ASP A 135 -5.98 -19.95 4.84
CA ASP A 135 -7.00 -19.10 5.47
C ASP A 135 -6.50 -17.66 5.69
N ALA A 136 -5.34 -17.31 5.12
CA ALA A 136 -4.82 -15.95 5.19
C ALA A 136 -5.85 -14.96 4.62
N PRO A 137 -6.08 -13.81 5.29
CA PRO A 137 -6.95 -12.78 4.76
C PRO A 137 -6.41 -12.26 3.43
N ALA A 138 -7.31 -11.87 2.53
CA ALA A 138 -6.92 -11.36 1.22
C ALA A 138 -6.08 -10.07 1.38
N TYR A 139 -4.84 -10.06 0.90
CA TYR A 139 -3.96 -8.91 1.03
C TYR A 139 -4.36 -7.81 0.04
N TRP A 140 -4.78 -6.67 0.59
CA TRP A 140 -5.06 -5.45 -0.16
C TRP A 140 -4.67 -4.24 0.69
N ARG A 141 -3.98 -3.26 0.10
CA ARG A 141 -3.61 -2.01 0.75
C ARG A 141 -3.79 -0.83 -0.20
N ASP A 142 -4.42 0.23 0.30
CA ASP A 142 -4.57 1.53 -0.38
C ASP A 142 -3.31 2.41 -0.29
N VAL A 143 -2.54 2.28 0.79
CA VAL A 143 -1.36 3.12 1.11
C VAL A 143 -1.59 4.64 0.96
N GLY A 144 -2.82 5.12 1.14
CA GLY A 144 -3.20 6.54 0.97
C GLY A 144 -2.72 7.50 2.07
N THR A 145 -2.13 7.01 3.16
CA THR A 145 -1.55 7.83 4.24
C THR A 145 -0.10 7.44 4.53
N VAL A 146 0.67 8.33 5.14
CA VAL A 146 2.07 8.06 5.54
C VAL A 146 2.14 6.86 6.50
N ASP A 147 1.18 6.76 7.43
CA ASP A 147 1.11 5.63 8.37
C ASP A 147 0.84 4.31 7.63
N ALA A 148 -0.13 4.28 6.73
CA ALA A 148 -0.47 3.07 5.96
C ALA A 148 0.67 2.65 5.02
N TYR A 149 1.36 3.63 4.41
CA TYR A 149 2.54 3.39 3.59
C TYR A 149 3.70 2.78 4.41
N TRP A 150 3.98 3.34 5.58
CA TRP A 150 5.00 2.83 6.49
C TRP A 150 4.66 1.42 6.98
N GLU A 151 3.42 1.20 7.43
CA GLU A 151 2.94 -0.08 7.97
C GLU A 151 3.01 -1.18 6.91
N ALA A 152 2.53 -0.92 5.69
CA ALA A 152 2.59 -1.90 4.59
C ALA A 152 4.04 -2.33 4.24
N ASN A 153 5.03 -1.45 4.41
CA ASN A 153 6.44 -1.77 4.19
C ASN A 153 7.07 -2.49 5.39
N ILE A 154 6.82 -2.03 6.61
CA ILE A 154 7.40 -2.62 7.82
C ILE A 154 6.82 -4.01 8.10
N ASP A 155 5.57 -4.27 7.74
CA ASP A 155 4.93 -5.60 7.82
C ASP A 155 5.74 -6.68 7.09
N LEU A 156 6.45 -6.32 6.01
CA LEU A 156 7.32 -7.24 5.25
C LEU A 156 8.54 -7.72 6.04
N THR A 157 8.87 -7.04 7.15
CA THR A 157 9.99 -7.40 8.03
C THR A 157 9.60 -8.39 9.12
N ALA A 158 8.31 -8.71 9.25
CA ALA A 158 7.81 -9.71 10.18
C ALA A 158 8.36 -11.10 9.84
N ILE A 159 8.39 -11.98 10.85
CA ILE A 159 8.82 -13.39 10.66
C ILE A 159 7.91 -14.09 9.65
N VAL A 160 6.61 -13.83 9.72
CA VAL A 160 5.61 -14.30 8.77
C VAL A 160 4.84 -13.08 8.27
N PRO A 161 5.18 -12.53 7.08
CA PRO A 161 4.52 -11.35 6.55
C PRO A 161 3.11 -11.66 6.03
N THR A 162 2.27 -10.64 5.98
CA THR A 162 0.91 -10.71 5.42
C THR A 162 0.92 -10.69 3.88
N LEU A 163 2.00 -10.24 3.27
CA LEU A 163 2.27 -10.33 1.82
C LEU A 163 3.53 -11.15 1.59
N ASP A 164 3.39 -12.25 0.86
CA ASP A 164 4.54 -13.05 0.45
C ASP A 164 5.15 -12.52 -0.85
N LEU A 165 6.32 -11.88 -0.73
CA LEU A 165 7.14 -11.43 -1.86
C LEU A 165 8.03 -12.53 -2.46
N TYR A 166 8.11 -13.69 -1.82
CA TYR A 166 8.89 -14.85 -2.28
C TYR A 166 8.05 -15.84 -3.10
N ASP A 167 6.75 -15.57 -3.24
CA ASP A 167 5.83 -16.27 -4.12
C ASP A 167 6.33 -16.24 -5.57
N ARG A 168 6.55 -17.42 -6.15
CA ARG A 168 7.02 -17.59 -7.53
C ARG A 168 5.91 -17.99 -8.49
N ASP A 169 4.74 -18.36 -7.97
CA ASP A 169 3.58 -18.74 -8.77
C ASP A 169 2.85 -17.49 -9.27
N TRP A 170 2.95 -16.38 -8.52
CA TRP A 170 2.43 -15.07 -8.92
C TRP A 170 3.47 -13.94 -8.80
N PRO A 171 4.49 -13.90 -9.68
CA PRO A 171 5.60 -12.96 -9.58
C PRO A 171 5.19 -11.51 -9.84
N ILE A 172 5.68 -10.59 -9.01
CA ILE A 172 5.55 -9.15 -9.25
C ILE A 172 6.72 -8.68 -10.12
N SER A 173 6.44 -8.27 -11.36
CA SER A 173 7.44 -7.68 -12.25
C SER A 173 7.68 -6.21 -11.92
N THR A 174 8.93 -5.77 -11.96
CA THR A 174 9.31 -4.37 -11.80
C THR A 174 10.62 -4.09 -12.54
N PHE A 175 10.94 -2.80 -12.69
CA PHE A 175 12.25 -2.38 -13.17
C PHE A 175 13.31 -2.67 -12.10
N SER A 176 14.38 -3.37 -12.49
CA SER A 176 15.50 -3.70 -11.62
C SER A 176 16.82 -3.46 -12.35
N GLU A 177 17.72 -2.73 -11.70
CA GLU A 177 19.08 -2.50 -12.17
C GLU A 177 20.06 -3.46 -11.51
N THR A 178 21.15 -3.77 -12.20
CA THR A 178 22.23 -4.58 -11.62
C THR A 178 23.02 -3.75 -10.62
N TRP A 179 22.80 -4.02 -9.33
CA TRP A 179 23.58 -3.47 -8.21
C TRP A 179 24.40 -4.57 -7.54
N PRO A 180 25.54 -4.23 -6.90
CA PRO A 180 26.31 -5.19 -6.09
C PRO A 180 25.47 -5.80 -4.97
N PRO A 181 25.88 -6.93 -4.37
CA PRO A 181 25.24 -7.45 -3.16
C PRO A 181 25.28 -6.44 -2.00
N ALA A 182 24.34 -6.56 -1.07
CA ALA A 182 24.40 -5.81 0.18
C ALA A 182 25.69 -6.16 0.95
N LYS A 183 26.37 -5.14 1.47
CA LYS A 183 27.65 -5.27 2.16
C LYS A 183 27.52 -4.84 3.62
N PHE A 184 27.90 -5.72 4.54
CA PHE A 184 27.94 -5.46 5.97
C PHE A 184 29.40 -5.47 6.44
N VAL A 185 29.84 -4.40 7.10
CA VAL A 185 31.24 -4.26 7.56
C VAL A 185 31.34 -3.68 8.97
N HIS A 186 32.53 -3.85 9.55
CA HIS A 186 32.87 -3.65 10.95
C HIS A 186 32.29 -4.72 11.88
N ASP A 187 33.13 -5.14 12.82
CA ASP A 187 32.83 -6.11 13.86
C ASP A 187 33.77 -5.87 15.05
N GLU A 188 33.72 -4.65 15.59
CA GLU A 188 34.61 -4.22 16.68
C GLU A 188 33.87 -4.31 18.04
N ASP A 189 34.56 -4.85 19.04
CA ASP A 189 34.12 -4.78 20.44
C ASP A 189 34.07 -3.30 20.87
N GLY A 190 32.87 -2.80 21.15
CA GLY A 190 32.62 -1.36 21.35
C GLY A 190 31.42 -0.79 20.57
N GLY A 191 30.65 -1.66 19.91
CA GLY A 191 29.35 -1.29 19.31
C GLY A 191 29.42 -0.85 17.84
N ARG A 192 30.60 -0.89 17.21
CA ARG A 192 30.75 -0.65 15.78
C ARG A 192 30.63 -1.97 15.02
N ARG A 193 29.40 -2.39 14.76
CA ARG A 193 29.07 -3.60 13.99
C ARG A 193 28.01 -3.27 12.94
N GLY A 194 28.24 -3.67 11.70
CA GLY A 194 27.26 -3.57 10.64
C GLY A 194 26.34 -4.79 10.64
N TYR A 195 25.07 -4.65 11.01
CA TYR A 195 24.13 -5.77 11.04
C TYR A 195 22.67 -5.32 10.88
N ALA A 196 21.80 -6.26 10.49
CA ALA A 196 20.36 -6.04 10.36
C ALA A 196 19.56 -7.20 10.96
N ILE A 197 18.56 -6.89 11.79
CA ILE A 197 17.70 -7.87 12.47
C ILE A 197 16.24 -7.62 12.08
N ASN A 198 15.52 -8.67 11.66
CA ASN A 198 14.15 -8.57 11.16
C ASN A 198 14.05 -7.43 10.15
N SER A 199 14.83 -7.46 9.09
CA SER A 199 14.99 -6.33 8.17
C SER A 199 15.23 -6.83 6.76
N LEU A 200 14.76 -6.06 5.78
CA LEU A 200 14.98 -6.32 4.37
C LEU A 200 16.00 -5.30 3.85
N VAL A 201 17.09 -5.79 3.24
CA VAL A 201 18.16 -4.95 2.73
C VAL A 201 18.37 -5.25 1.25
N SER A 202 18.10 -4.24 0.41
CA SER A 202 18.22 -4.35 -1.04
C SER A 202 19.69 -4.36 -1.49
N SER A 203 19.89 -4.66 -2.77
CA SER A 203 21.20 -4.58 -3.43
C SER A 203 21.78 -3.16 -3.43
N GLY A 204 23.11 -3.07 -3.53
CA GLY A 204 23.87 -1.82 -3.51
C GLY A 204 24.06 -1.21 -2.12
N CYS A 205 23.36 -1.72 -1.09
CA CYS A 205 23.45 -1.18 0.26
C CYS A 205 24.79 -1.46 0.93
N ILE A 206 25.28 -0.48 1.71
CA ILE A 206 26.46 -0.63 2.55
C ILE A 206 26.07 -0.28 3.99
N VAL A 207 26.10 -1.29 4.87
CA VAL A 207 25.85 -1.15 6.31
C VAL A 207 27.20 -1.13 7.02
N SER A 208 27.74 0.08 7.23
CA SER A 208 29.12 0.29 7.67
C SER A 208 29.21 0.60 9.18
N GLY A 209 29.07 -0.43 10.01
CA GLY A 209 29.12 -0.26 11.47
C GLY A 209 27.83 0.34 12.05
N ALA A 210 26.72 0.20 11.34
CA ALA A 210 25.38 0.63 11.73
C ALA A 210 24.51 -0.56 12.13
N SER A 211 23.57 -0.32 13.05
CA SER A 211 22.58 -1.33 13.47
C SER A 211 21.20 -1.02 12.90
N LEU A 212 20.62 -1.98 12.17
CA LEU A 212 19.27 -1.94 11.62
C LEU A 212 18.36 -2.92 12.36
N ARG A 213 17.14 -2.49 12.67
CA ARG A 213 16.11 -3.35 13.28
C ARG A 213 14.73 -3.03 12.71
N GLN A 214 13.94 -4.06 12.37
CA GLN A 214 12.57 -3.87 11.86
C GLN A 214 12.50 -2.77 10.78
N SER A 215 13.40 -2.85 9.80
CA SER A 215 13.58 -1.79 8.81
C SER A 215 13.62 -2.37 7.40
N LEU A 216 13.08 -1.62 6.44
CA LEU A 216 13.12 -1.93 5.02
C LEU A 216 14.01 -0.89 4.33
N VAL A 217 15.11 -1.37 3.76
CA VAL A 217 16.14 -0.54 3.14
C VAL A 217 16.15 -0.82 1.64
N PHE A 218 15.74 0.19 0.87
CA PHE A 218 15.75 0.15 -0.59
C PHE A 218 17.17 0.26 -1.17
N THR A 219 17.28 0.11 -2.49
CA THR A 219 18.53 0.00 -3.24
C THR A 219 19.51 1.13 -2.97
N ALA A 220 20.80 0.76 -2.86
CA ALA A 220 21.94 1.69 -2.81
C ALA A 220 21.92 2.70 -1.67
N VAL A 221 21.42 2.29 -0.49
CA VAL A 221 21.50 3.09 0.74
C VAL A 221 22.85 2.88 1.44
N HIS A 222 23.45 3.96 1.93
CA HIS A 222 24.66 3.89 2.75
C HIS A 222 24.35 4.26 4.20
N LEU A 223 24.72 3.38 5.13
CA LEU A 223 24.61 3.64 6.57
C LEU A 223 26.00 3.71 7.20
N HIS A 224 26.33 4.85 7.79
CA HIS A 224 27.63 5.11 8.40
C HIS A 224 27.71 4.62 9.84
N SER A 225 28.93 4.55 10.37
CA SER A 225 29.20 3.93 11.67
C SER A 225 28.40 4.56 12.80
N TYR A 226 28.01 3.74 13.77
CA TYR A 226 27.27 4.13 14.96
C TYR A 226 25.85 4.64 14.69
N ALA A 227 25.37 4.60 13.44
CA ALA A 227 23.97 4.87 13.15
C ALA A 227 23.08 3.75 13.73
N HIS A 228 21.98 4.14 14.36
CA HIS A 228 20.97 3.24 14.92
C HIS A 228 19.62 3.52 14.27
N VAL A 229 19.05 2.51 13.61
CA VAL A 229 17.81 2.66 12.84
C VAL A 229 16.83 1.56 13.24
N GLU A 230 15.65 1.97 13.70
CA GLU A 230 14.57 1.08 14.15
C GLU A 230 13.23 1.48 13.52
N GLY A 231 12.48 0.54 12.95
CA GLY A 231 11.16 0.85 12.39
C GLY A 231 11.23 1.84 11.23
N ALA A 232 12.21 1.71 10.33
CA ALA A 232 12.43 2.68 9.26
C ALA A 232 12.15 2.11 7.86
N VAL A 233 11.53 2.92 7.01
CA VAL A 233 11.45 2.70 5.57
C VAL A 233 12.40 3.69 4.90
N ILE A 234 13.49 3.20 4.31
CA ILE A 234 14.56 4.03 3.76
C ILE A 234 14.57 3.89 2.24
N LEU A 235 14.11 4.93 1.53
CA LEU A 235 14.00 4.93 0.07
C LEU A 235 15.36 4.95 -0.64
N PRO A 236 15.39 4.63 -1.95
CA PRO A 236 16.65 4.44 -2.67
C PRO A 236 17.62 5.62 -2.56
N TYR A 237 18.92 5.31 -2.55
CA TYR A 237 20.02 6.28 -2.58
C TYR A 237 20.16 7.19 -1.35
N ALA A 238 19.45 6.91 -0.25
CA ALA A 238 19.63 7.65 0.98
C ALA A 238 21.01 7.40 1.62
N ASP A 239 21.49 8.38 2.38
CA ASP A 239 22.81 8.37 3.04
C ASP A 239 22.60 8.70 4.53
N ILE A 240 22.87 7.75 5.42
CA ILE A 240 22.58 7.85 6.85
C ILE A 240 23.85 8.16 7.62
N GLY A 241 23.99 9.43 8.04
CA GLY A 241 25.17 9.98 8.72
C GLY A 241 25.61 9.23 9.98
N ARG A 242 26.88 9.42 10.33
CA ARG A 242 27.52 8.77 11.47
C ARG A 242 26.80 9.12 12.76
N GLY A 243 26.49 8.12 13.59
CA GLY A 243 25.85 8.34 14.90
C GLY A 243 24.40 8.81 14.85
N ALA A 244 23.76 8.86 13.67
CA ALA A 244 22.34 9.20 13.56
C ALA A 244 21.47 8.15 14.28
N ARG A 245 20.40 8.58 14.94
CA ARG A 245 19.44 7.71 15.63
C ARG A 245 18.04 7.97 15.10
N LEU A 246 17.50 7.01 14.37
CA LEU A 246 16.26 7.18 13.61
C LEU A 246 15.28 6.10 14.02
N LYS A 247 14.11 6.51 14.54
CA LYS A 247 13.05 5.61 14.93
C LYS A 247 11.71 6.01 14.31
N ASN A 248 10.98 5.03 13.75
CA ASN A 248 9.65 5.23 13.17
C ASN A 248 9.64 6.30 12.07
N VAL A 249 10.49 6.12 11.06
CA VAL A 249 10.69 7.10 9.99
C VAL A 249 10.42 6.53 8.61
N VAL A 250 10.01 7.42 7.70
CA VAL A 250 10.08 7.23 6.25
C VAL A 250 11.08 8.24 5.71
N ILE A 251 12.18 7.77 5.13
CA ILE A 251 13.24 8.61 4.59
C ILE A 251 13.10 8.64 3.08
N ASP A 252 12.89 9.84 2.51
CA ASP A 252 12.68 10.02 1.08
C ASP A 252 13.94 9.71 0.25
N ARG A 253 13.74 9.49 -1.06
CA ARG A 253 14.78 9.12 -2.02
C ARG A 253 15.93 10.13 -2.00
N GLY A 254 17.16 9.62 -1.90
CA GLY A 254 18.37 10.42 -2.02
C GLY A 254 18.60 11.40 -0.86
N VAL A 255 17.84 11.29 0.23
CA VAL A 255 18.03 12.14 1.42
C VAL A 255 19.34 11.79 2.10
N ARG A 256 20.10 12.84 2.46
CA ARG A 256 21.34 12.73 3.25
C ARG A 256 21.04 13.16 4.67
N ILE A 257 20.99 12.22 5.59
CA ILE A 257 20.80 12.46 7.02
C ILE A 257 22.13 12.94 7.61
N PRO A 258 22.17 14.12 8.26
CA PRO A 258 23.38 14.63 8.90
C PRO A 258 23.89 13.73 10.03
N ASP A 259 25.19 13.80 10.29
CA ASP A 259 25.82 13.12 11.42
C ASP A 259 25.14 13.51 12.74
N GLY A 260 24.86 12.52 13.58
CA GLY A 260 24.27 12.70 14.90
C GLY A 260 22.80 13.14 14.92
N LEU A 261 22.12 13.23 13.77
CA LEU A 261 20.69 13.59 13.75
C LEU A 261 19.86 12.53 14.52
N VAL A 262 18.95 13.02 15.36
CA VAL A 262 18.06 12.20 16.17
C VAL A 262 16.61 12.46 15.75
N VAL A 263 15.87 11.38 15.48
CA VAL A 263 14.44 11.40 15.14
C VAL A 263 13.75 10.22 15.81
N GLY A 264 12.59 10.44 16.41
CA GLY A 264 11.79 9.45 17.12
C GLY A 264 12.08 9.36 18.62
N GLU A 265 12.79 10.35 19.18
CA GLU A 265 13.06 10.49 20.62
C GLU A 265 12.31 11.68 21.26
N ASP A 266 12.08 12.77 20.51
CA ASP A 266 11.38 13.99 21.00
C ASP A 266 10.23 14.33 20.03
N PRO A 267 8.97 14.00 20.39
CA PRO A 267 7.81 14.24 19.53
C PRO A 267 7.60 15.69 19.09
N ASP A 268 7.89 16.65 19.96
CA ASP A 268 7.64 18.08 19.70
C ASP A 268 8.69 18.60 18.72
N GLU A 269 9.95 18.24 18.95
CA GLU A 269 11.04 18.64 18.07
C GLU A 269 10.95 17.91 16.71
N ASP A 270 10.54 16.65 16.69
CA ASP A 270 10.29 15.90 15.46
C ASP A 270 9.15 16.53 14.64
N ALA A 271 8.05 16.93 15.28
CA ALA A 271 6.94 17.62 14.62
C ALA A 271 7.33 19.02 14.12
N ARG A 272 8.27 19.70 14.80
CA ARG A 272 8.82 21.00 14.36
C ARG A 272 9.70 20.85 13.13
N ARG A 273 10.49 19.77 13.05
CA ARG A 273 11.49 19.55 11.99
C ARG A 273 10.90 18.86 10.75
N PHE A 274 9.97 17.93 10.94
CA PHE A 274 9.53 16.98 9.90
C PHE A 274 8.00 16.87 9.82
N ARG A 275 7.51 16.17 8.80
CA ARG A 275 6.10 15.80 8.73
C ARG A 275 5.88 14.60 9.65
N ARG A 276 5.39 14.84 10.86
CA ARG A 276 5.04 13.81 11.84
C ARG A 276 3.55 13.46 11.78
N THR A 277 3.20 12.18 11.75
CA THR A 277 1.82 11.70 11.84
C THR A 277 1.34 11.64 13.28
N GLU A 278 0.03 11.46 13.49
CA GLU A 278 -0.54 11.29 14.83
C GLU A 278 -0.02 10.02 15.53
N ARG A 279 0.25 8.94 14.77
CA ARG A 279 0.88 7.71 15.28
C ARG A 279 2.39 7.85 15.52
N GLY A 280 2.96 9.02 15.20
CA GLY A 280 4.37 9.35 15.46
C GLY A 280 5.35 8.91 14.39
N ILE A 281 4.88 8.60 13.18
CA ILE A 281 5.75 8.32 12.03
C ILE A 281 6.26 9.63 11.45
N CYS A 282 7.57 9.76 11.26
CA CYS A 282 8.17 10.97 10.66
C CYS A 282 8.56 10.74 9.20
N LEU A 283 7.96 11.49 8.28
CA LEU A 283 8.43 11.60 6.90
C LEU A 283 9.53 12.66 6.81
N ILE A 284 10.71 12.26 6.33
CA ILE A 284 11.90 13.09 6.20
C ILE A 284 12.21 13.30 4.72
N THR A 285 12.22 14.54 4.26
CA THR A 285 12.56 14.92 2.87
C THR A 285 13.77 15.83 2.82
N LYS A 286 14.40 15.93 1.65
CA LYS A 286 15.57 16.79 1.45
C LYS A 286 15.30 18.27 1.83
N PRO A 287 14.18 18.89 1.42
CA PRO A 287 13.87 20.27 1.85
C PRO A 287 13.68 20.43 3.36
N MET A 288 13.35 19.37 4.10
CA MET A 288 13.31 19.42 5.58
C MET A 288 14.71 19.45 6.16
N ILE A 289 15.61 18.59 5.66
CA ILE A 289 17.02 18.55 6.07
C ILE A 289 17.76 19.86 5.74
N ASP A 290 17.55 20.40 4.54
CA ASP A 290 18.21 21.63 4.10
C ASP A 290 17.87 22.82 5.04
N ARG A 291 16.67 22.83 5.63
CA ARG A 291 16.22 23.83 6.62
C ARG A 291 16.80 23.66 8.02
N LEU A 292 17.42 22.52 8.34
CA LEU A 292 18.10 22.32 9.62
C LEU A 292 19.53 22.86 9.59
N SER A 293 20.09 23.02 8.39
CA SER A 293 21.48 23.42 8.17
C SER A 293 21.66 24.93 7.94
N GLY A 294 20.56 25.68 7.84
CA GLY A 294 20.53 27.15 7.69
C GLY A 294 19.89 27.81 8.88
#